data_AF-A0A7Y9RYV6-F1
#
_entry.id   AF-A0A7Y9RYV6-F1
#
_cell.length_a   1.000
_cell.length_b   1.000
_cell.length_c   1.000
_cell.angle_alpha   90.00
_cell.angle_beta   90.00
_cell.angle_gamma   90.00
#
_symmetry.space_group_name_H-M   'P 1'
#
loop_
_entity.id
_entity.type
_entity.pdbx_description
1 polymer ?
#
loop_
_entity_poly.entity_id
_entity_poly.type
_entity_poly.pdbx_seq_one_letter_code
_entity_poly.pdbx_strand_id
1 'polypeptide(L)'
;METKTIVLIVVIAVVVLLVLALLGWLASRKKAENRRAEAAGMRSEAAGRAQSVQSSDQEARAAQAEAERKRVEAERAEAEAEEKRRALAQENAAVEDQVREADRLDPDVKHRAKDYEPQVPQAGSHAATGSATPNQPASGGEYGAMPAAGHEATPAAGHEAMPAAGHEPNPAAGGAGTHAAPRAIQHPEGTVVNADGTLTYPDGSLRSADGSPINVSGPHP
;
A
#
# COMPACT_ATOMS: atom_id res chain seq x y z
N MET A 1 79.78 -23.71 -32.41
CA MET A 1 79.02 -24.56 -31.47
C MET A 1 79.11 -25.99 -31.96
N GLU A 2 79.51 -26.93 -31.11
CA GLU A 2 79.60 -28.34 -31.51
C GLU A 2 78.19 -28.93 -31.70
N THR A 3 78.00 -29.67 -32.79
CA THR A 3 76.74 -30.36 -33.13
C THR A 3 76.23 -31.24 -31.97
N LYS A 4 77.13 -31.78 -31.13
CA LYS A 4 76.79 -32.52 -29.90
C LYS A 4 75.98 -31.70 -28.90
N THR A 5 76.34 -30.44 -28.66
CA THR A 5 75.61 -29.55 -27.73
C THR A 5 74.22 -29.23 -28.27
N ILE A 6 74.11 -29.01 -29.58
CA ILE A 6 72.83 -28.75 -30.26
C ILE A 6 71.92 -29.98 -30.14
N VAL A 7 72.43 -31.18 -30.43
CA VAL A 7 71.65 -32.43 -30.32
C VAL A 7 71.19 -32.68 -28.88
N LEU A 8 72.04 -32.45 -27.88
CA LEU A 8 71.69 -32.63 -26.47
C LEU A 8 70.57 -31.66 -26.02
N ILE A 9 70.64 -30.39 -26.43
CA ILE A 9 69.59 -29.40 -26.15
C ILE A 9 68.26 -29.82 -26.78
N VAL A 10 68.28 -30.28 -28.03
CA VAL A 10 67.06 -30.75 -28.73
C VAL A 10 66.44 -31.94 -28.01
N VAL A 11 67.24 -32.92 -27.58
CA VAL A 11 66.73 -34.08 -26.84
C VAL A 11 66.10 -33.66 -25.52
N ILE A 12 66.75 -32.79 -24.74
CA ILE A 12 66.18 -32.27 -23.48
C ILE A 12 64.87 -31.52 -23.76
N ALA A 13 64.81 -30.67 -24.78
CA ALA A 13 63.61 -29.93 -25.14
C ALA A 13 62.43 -30.86 -25.48
N VAL A 14 62.68 -31.95 -26.22
CA VAL A 14 61.66 -32.96 -26.53
C VAL A 14 61.16 -33.67 -25.28
N VAL A 15 62.07 -34.07 -24.38
CA VAL A 15 61.69 -34.70 -23.11
C VAL A 15 60.85 -33.75 -22.25
N VAL A 16 61.25 -32.48 -22.16
CA VAL A 16 60.50 -31.46 -21.42
C VAL A 16 59.11 -31.25 -22.03
N LEU A 17 59.00 -31.19 -23.36
CA LEU A 17 57.69 -31.09 -24.04
C LEU A 17 56.79 -32.29 -23.76
N LEU A 18 57.34 -33.51 -23.76
CA LEU A 18 56.58 -34.71 -23.43
C LEU A 18 56.08 -34.70 -21.98
N VAL A 19 56.90 -34.26 -21.04
CA VAL A 19 56.50 -34.11 -19.63
C VAL A 19 55.39 -33.07 -19.48
N LEU A 20 55.52 -31.91 -20.14
CA LEU A 20 54.49 -30.86 -20.11
C LEU A 20 53.16 -31.34 -20.72
N ALA A 21 53.21 -32.08 -21.82
CA ALA A 21 52.01 -32.66 -22.43
C ALA A 21 51.30 -33.65 -21.48
N LEU A 22 52.06 -34.50 -20.80
CA LEU A 22 51.52 -35.47 -19.85
C LEU A 22 50.88 -34.80 -18.62
N LEU A 23 51.53 -33.76 -18.08
CA LEU A 23 50.99 -32.95 -16.97
C LEU A 23 49.70 -32.23 -17.37
N GLY A 24 49.63 -31.68 -18.59
CA GLY A 24 48.43 -31.05 -19.13
C GLY A 24 47.25 -32.02 -19.26
N TRP A 25 47.52 -33.26 -19.67
CA TRP A 25 46.48 -34.29 -19.80
C TRP A 25 45.92 -34.75 -18.44
N LEU A 26 46.78 -34.94 -17.43
CA LEU A 26 46.34 -35.30 -16.07
C LEU A 26 45.48 -34.19 -15.44
N ALA A 27 45.86 -32.92 -15.62
CA ALA A 27 45.08 -31.79 -15.11
C ALA A 27 43.70 -31.65 -15.80
N SER A 28 43.62 -32.01 -17.08
CA SER A 28 42.39 -31.92 -17.87
C SER A 28 41.31 -32.91 -17.40
N ARG A 29 41.70 -34.12 -16.95
CA ARG A 29 40.75 -35.10 -16.38
C ARG A 29 40.10 -34.59 -15.10
N LYS A 30 40.87 -33.99 -14.21
CA LYS A 30 40.37 -33.44 -12.93
C LYS A 30 39.42 -32.25 -13.16
N LYS A 31 39.65 -31.47 -14.22
CA LYS A 31 38.77 -30.35 -14.61
C LYS A 31 37.40 -30.80 -15.12
N ALA A 32 37.28 -32.02 -15.67
CA ALA A 32 36.00 -32.55 -16.15
C ALA A 32 35.05 -32.95 -15.01
N GLU A 33 35.61 -33.46 -13.90
CA GLU A 33 34.84 -33.81 -12.69
C GLU A 33 34.30 -32.56 -11.99
N ASN A 34 35.14 -31.52 -11.84
CA ASN A 34 34.68 -30.23 -11.28
C ASN A 34 33.56 -29.60 -12.11
N ARG A 35 33.64 -29.64 -13.45
CA ARG A 35 32.55 -29.13 -14.31
C ARG A 35 31.23 -29.91 -14.13
N ARG A 36 31.30 -31.21 -13.85
CA ARG A 36 30.10 -32.03 -13.54
C ARG A 36 29.52 -31.69 -12.17
N ALA A 37 30.37 -31.52 -11.16
CA ALA A 37 29.93 -31.13 -9.82
C ALA A 37 29.30 -29.71 -9.82
N GLU A 38 29.89 -28.78 -10.55
CA GLU A 38 29.39 -27.41 -10.71
C GLU A 38 28.04 -27.37 -11.45
N ALA A 39 27.88 -28.15 -12.52
CA ALA A 39 26.59 -28.29 -13.21
C ALA A 39 25.51 -28.95 -12.34
N ALA A 40 25.87 -29.90 -11.47
CA ALA A 40 24.95 -30.48 -10.50
C ALA A 40 24.55 -29.45 -9.43
N GLY A 41 25.50 -28.61 -8.97
CA GLY A 41 25.24 -27.50 -8.06
C GLY A 41 24.24 -26.50 -8.64
N MET A 42 24.45 -26.05 -9.88
CA MET A 42 23.51 -25.16 -10.58
C MET A 42 22.11 -25.75 -10.74
N ARG A 43 21.97 -27.07 -10.98
CA ARG A 43 20.64 -27.72 -11.03
C ARG A 43 19.96 -27.75 -9.67
N SER A 44 20.72 -28.01 -8.60
CA SER A 44 20.20 -28.00 -7.22
C SER A 44 19.73 -26.60 -6.83
N GLU A 45 20.51 -25.57 -7.17
CA GLU A 45 20.16 -24.18 -6.92
C GLU A 45 18.96 -23.73 -7.75
N ALA A 46 18.90 -24.10 -9.03
CA ALA A 46 17.74 -23.84 -9.88
C ALA A 46 16.48 -24.55 -9.37
N ALA A 47 16.60 -25.78 -8.84
CA ALA A 47 15.48 -26.48 -8.20
C ALA A 47 15.01 -25.76 -6.93
N GLY A 48 15.94 -25.28 -6.10
CA GLY A 48 15.60 -24.48 -4.91
C GLY A 48 14.89 -23.17 -5.26
N ARG A 49 15.38 -22.44 -6.27
CA ARG A 49 14.72 -21.21 -6.77
C ARG A 49 13.37 -21.49 -7.43
N ALA A 50 13.25 -22.60 -8.16
CA ALA A 50 11.97 -23.00 -8.76
C ALA A 50 10.92 -23.29 -7.67
N GLN A 51 11.34 -23.93 -6.57
CA GLN A 51 10.46 -24.17 -5.42
C GLN A 51 10.03 -22.85 -4.76
N SER A 52 10.95 -21.90 -4.54
CA SER A 52 10.58 -20.61 -3.94
C SER A 52 9.63 -19.80 -4.83
N VAL A 53 9.86 -19.78 -6.15
CA VAL A 53 8.95 -19.14 -7.11
C VAL A 53 7.58 -19.81 -7.09
N GLN A 54 7.53 -21.14 -7.01
CA GLN A 54 6.27 -21.87 -6.92
C GLN A 54 5.51 -21.55 -5.62
N SER A 55 6.22 -21.44 -4.48
CA SER A 55 5.62 -21.03 -3.21
C SER A 55 5.07 -19.59 -3.27
N SER A 56 5.84 -18.65 -3.84
CA SER A 56 5.37 -17.27 -4.03
C SER A 56 4.19 -17.17 -5.00
N ASP A 57 4.13 -17.99 -6.06
CA ASP A 57 2.97 -18.02 -6.98
C ASP A 57 1.71 -18.54 -6.26
N GLN A 58 1.85 -19.58 -5.42
CA GLN A 58 0.74 -20.07 -4.61
C GLN A 58 0.25 -19.01 -3.62
N GLU A 59 1.15 -18.30 -2.95
CA GLU A 59 0.82 -17.23 -2.03
C GLU A 59 0.13 -16.06 -2.75
N ALA A 60 0.63 -15.66 -3.91
CA ALA A 60 0.03 -14.61 -4.72
C ALA A 60 -1.41 -14.97 -5.14
N ARG A 61 -1.66 -16.22 -5.54
CA ARG A 61 -3.01 -16.70 -5.86
C ARG A 61 -3.92 -16.72 -4.63
N ALA A 62 -3.40 -17.12 -3.47
CA ALA A 62 -4.16 -17.11 -2.23
C ALA A 62 -4.56 -15.68 -1.82
N ALA A 63 -3.61 -14.73 -1.91
CA ALA A 63 -3.86 -13.32 -1.63
C ALA A 63 -4.88 -12.70 -2.61
N GLN A 64 -4.81 -13.05 -3.90
CA GLN A 64 -5.79 -12.62 -4.89
C GLN A 64 -7.19 -13.17 -4.58
N ALA A 65 -7.31 -14.45 -4.25
CA ALA A 65 -8.57 -15.07 -3.90
C ALA A 65 -9.18 -14.43 -2.62
N GLU A 66 -8.35 -14.06 -1.65
CA GLU A 66 -8.81 -13.33 -0.46
C GLU A 66 -9.29 -11.91 -0.81
N ALA A 67 -8.57 -11.20 -1.68
CA ALA A 67 -8.97 -9.88 -2.13
C ALA A 67 -10.31 -9.91 -2.88
N GLU A 68 -10.54 -10.91 -3.73
CA GLU A 68 -11.83 -11.12 -4.40
C GLU A 68 -12.96 -11.40 -3.42
N ARG A 69 -12.73 -12.23 -2.39
CA ARG A 69 -13.73 -12.48 -1.35
C ARG A 69 -14.12 -11.20 -0.61
N LYS A 70 -13.14 -10.39 -0.22
CA LYS A 70 -13.39 -9.11 0.45
C LYS A 70 -14.15 -8.14 -0.44
N ARG A 71 -13.88 -8.12 -1.75
CA ARG A 71 -14.65 -7.31 -2.70
C ARG A 71 -16.11 -7.73 -2.77
N VAL A 72 -16.38 -9.04 -2.86
CA VAL A 72 -17.75 -9.57 -2.88
C VAL A 72 -18.48 -9.29 -1.56
N GLU A 73 -17.79 -9.38 -0.43
CA GLU A 73 -18.34 -9.04 0.89
C GLU A 73 -18.68 -7.55 0.98
N ALA A 74 -17.78 -6.67 0.53
CA ALA A 74 -18.01 -5.23 0.49
C ALA A 74 -19.20 -4.88 -0.41
N GLU A 75 -19.28 -5.46 -1.61
CA GLU A 75 -20.38 -5.24 -2.55
C GLU A 75 -21.72 -5.69 -1.95
N ARG A 76 -21.75 -6.80 -1.19
CA ARG A 76 -22.96 -7.24 -0.47
C ARG A 76 -23.35 -6.26 0.64
N ALA A 77 -22.39 -5.80 1.43
CA ALA A 77 -22.65 -4.83 2.49
C ALA A 77 -23.17 -3.50 1.92
N GLU A 78 -22.63 -3.06 0.78
CA GLU A 78 -23.10 -1.88 0.05
C GLU A 78 -24.53 -2.07 -0.46
N ALA A 79 -24.83 -3.21 -1.09
CA ALA A 79 -26.18 -3.53 -1.56
C ALA A 79 -27.21 -3.56 -0.41
N GLU A 80 -26.85 -4.15 0.74
CA GLU A 80 -27.71 -4.15 1.93
C GLU A 80 -27.92 -2.73 2.47
N ALA A 81 -26.87 -1.91 2.49
CA ALA A 81 -26.97 -0.51 2.93
C ALA A 81 -27.86 0.30 1.98
N GLU A 82 -27.76 0.09 0.67
CA GLU A 82 -28.66 0.70 -0.32
C GLU A 82 -30.11 0.27 -0.12
N GLU A 83 -30.37 -1.02 0.10
CA GLU A 83 -31.71 -1.53 0.36
C GLU A 83 -32.32 -0.86 1.58
N LYS A 84 -31.57 -0.79 2.69
CA LYS A 84 -32.01 -0.10 3.91
C LYS A 84 -32.27 1.39 3.66
N ARG A 85 -31.42 2.07 2.89
CA ARG A 85 -31.65 3.48 2.51
C ARG A 85 -32.93 3.64 1.69
N ARG A 86 -33.20 2.73 0.75
CA ARG A 86 -34.42 2.73 -0.06
C ARG A 86 -35.65 2.47 0.80
N ALA A 87 -35.59 1.51 1.72
CA ALA A 87 -36.66 1.21 2.67
C ALA A 87 -36.98 2.43 3.55
N LEU A 88 -35.96 3.07 4.14
CA LEU A 88 -36.14 4.30 4.92
C LEU A 88 -36.72 5.44 4.07
N ALA A 89 -36.28 5.59 2.82
CA ALA A 89 -36.85 6.61 1.92
C ALA A 89 -38.33 6.35 1.62
N GLN A 90 -38.72 5.09 1.43
CA GLN A 90 -40.12 4.69 1.22
C GLN A 90 -40.97 4.93 2.47
N GLU A 91 -40.47 4.58 3.65
CA GLU A 91 -41.15 4.84 4.92
C GLU A 91 -41.36 6.34 5.14
N ASN A 92 -40.34 7.16 4.91
CA ASN A 92 -40.45 8.62 5.02
C ASN A 92 -41.47 9.19 4.03
N ALA A 93 -41.48 8.71 2.78
CA ALA A 93 -42.47 9.13 1.79
C ALA A 93 -43.90 8.74 2.22
N ALA A 94 -44.08 7.53 2.78
CA ALA A 94 -45.38 7.09 3.29
C ALA A 94 -45.85 7.92 4.50
N VAL A 95 -44.93 8.28 5.41
CA VAL A 95 -45.23 9.19 6.54
C VAL A 95 -45.62 10.56 6.04
N GLU A 96 -44.90 11.12 5.07
CA GLU A 96 -45.22 12.43 4.49
C GLU A 96 -46.60 12.41 3.80
N ASP A 97 -46.90 11.36 3.03
CA ASP A 97 -48.19 11.18 2.39
C ASP A 97 -49.33 11.08 3.41
N GLN A 98 -49.11 10.37 4.51
CA GLN A 98 -50.08 10.25 5.61
C GLN A 98 -50.32 11.60 6.31
N VAL A 99 -49.26 12.36 6.60
CA VAL A 99 -49.38 13.71 7.18
C VAL A 99 -50.16 14.62 6.23
N ARG A 100 -49.86 14.58 4.93
CA ARG A 100 -50.57 15.37 3.91
C ARG A 100 -52.05 14.99 3.79
N GLU A 101 -52.39 13.73 3.99
CA GLU A 101 -53.78 13.25 4.00
C GLU A 101 -54.52 13.68 5.28
N ALA A 102 -53.86 13.61 6.44
CA ALA A 102 -54.41 14.08 7.70
C ALA A 102 -54.71 15.59 7.67
N ASP A 103 -53.76 16.41 7.22
CA ASP A 103 -53.90 17.87 7.10
C ASP A 103 -55.02 18.30 6.13
N ARG A 104 -55.35 17.44 5.15
CA ARG A 104 -56.45 17.68 4.21
C ARG A 104 -57.82 17.46 4.85
N LEU A 105 -57.90 16.52 5.80
CA LEU A 105 -59.14 16.20 6.50
C LEU A 105 -59.39 17.14 7.68
N ASP A 106 -58.32 17.71 8.25
CA ASP A 106 -58.41 18.64 9.37
C ASP A 106 -59.05 19.98 8.94
N PRO A 107 -60.23 20.34 9.47
CA PRO A 107 -60.89 21.62 9.17
C PRO A 107 -60.15 22.85 9.72
N ASP A 108 -59.25 22.66 10.69
CA ASP A 108 -58.47 23.74 11.31
C ASP A 108 -57.20 24.06 10.50
N VAL A 109 -56.73 23.13 9.66
CA VAL A 109 -55.54 23.31 8.80
C VAL A 109 -55.90 23.96 7.47
N LYS A 110 -55.28 25.10 7.16
CA LYS A 110 -55.50 25.86 5.91
C LYS A 110 -54.60 25.38 4.77
N HIS A 111 -54.77 24.13 4.34
CA HIS A 111 -54.02 23.46 3.28
C HIS A 111 -54.11 24.09 1.87
N ARG A 112 -54.87 25.18 1.68
CA ARG A 112 -54.99 25.98 0.44
C ARG A 112 -54.15 27.28 0.44
N ALA A 113 -53.53 27.62 1.56
CA ALA A 113 -52.72 28.84 1.68
C ALA A 113 -51.38 28.67 0.94
N LYS A 114 -50.78 29.78 0.49
CA LYS A 114 -49.53 29.74 -0.31
C LYS A 114 -48.29 29.38 0.51
N ASP A 115 -48.42 29.41 1.83
CA ASP A 115 -47.42 29.21 2.88
C ASP A 115 -47.61 27.88 3.62
N TYR A 116 -48.37 26.94 3.05
CA TYR A 116 -48.54 25.61 3.63
C TYR A 116 -47.29 24.73 3.43
N GLU A 117 -46.66 24.33 4.53
CA GLU A 117 -45.68 23.24 4.58
C GLU A 117 -46.21 22.12 5.50
N PRO A 118 -46.29 20.87 5.01
CA PRO A 118 -46.62 19.72 5.86
C PRO A 118 -45.61 19.58 7.00
N GLN A 119 -46.07 19.59 8.24
CA GLN A 119 -45.20 19.44 9.41
C GLN A 119 -44.92 17.96 9.66
N VAL A 120 -43.94 17.41 8.96
CA VAL A 120 -43.40 16.09 9.31
C VAL A 120 -42.55 16.21 10.58
N PRO A 121 -42.79 15.43 11.66
CA PRO A 121 -41.91 15.41 12.80
C PRO A 121 -40.56 14.83 12.37
N GLN A 122 -39.61 15.70 12.06
CA GLN A 122 -38.27 15.29 11.69
C GLN A 122 -37.57 14.75 12.93
N ALA A 123 -37.28 13.44 12.92
CA ALA A 123 -36.51 12.77 13.96
C ALA A 123 -35.09 13.37 14.01
N GLY A 124 -34.91 14.44 14.77
CA GLY A 124 -33.64 15.16 14.93
C GLY A 124 -33.75 16.66 15.19
N SER A 125 -34.90 17.30 14.96
CA SER A 125 -34.99 18.77 14.95
C SER A 125 -35.44 19.41 16.27
N HIS A 126 -35.44 18.66 17.38
CA HIS A 126 -35.76 19.15 18.73
C HIS A 126 -34.58 19.00 19.69
N ALA A 127 -33.40 19.51 19.33
CA ALA A 127 -32.25 19.56 20.22
C ALA A 127 -31.47 20.88 20.08
N ALA A 128 -32.13 22.04 20.04
CA ALA A 128 -31.45 23.33 20.15
C ALA A 128 -32.36 24.52 20.51
N THR A 129 -33.40 24.36 21.32
CA THR A 129 -34.06 25.53 21.94
C THR A 129 -34.71 25.12 23.25
N GLY A 130 -34.01 25.35 24.35
CA GLY A 130 -34.48 24.96 25.67
C GLY A 130 -33.39 25.09 26.71
N SER A 131 -33.07 26.32 27.09
CA SER A 131 -32.40 26.64 28.34
C SER A 131 -33.19 26.05 29.51
N ALA A 132 -32.76 24.91 30.02
CA ALA A 132 -33.14 24.43 31.34
C ALA A 132 -32.09 23.41 31.81
N THR A 133 -31.31 23.80 32.80
CA THR A 133 -30.63 22.86 33.70
C THR A 133 -31.70 22.09 34.48
N PRO A 134 -31.58 20.74 34.57
CA PRO A 134 -31.94 20.10 35.81
C PRO A 134 -30.82 19.17 36.30
N ASN A 135 -30.32 19.56 37.47
CA ASN A 135 -29.75 18.75 38.54
C ASN A 135 -29.75 17.23 38.34
N GLN A 136 -28.55 16.66 38.35
CA GLN A 136 -28.26 15.23 38.38
C GLN A 136 -28.18 14.75 39.85
N PRO A 137 -28.98 13.78 40.30
CA PRO A 137 -28.71 13.08 41.55
C PRO A 137 -27.75 11.91 41.31
N ALA A 138 -26.75 11.82 42.17
CA ALA A 138 -25.77 10.75 42.24
C ALA A 138 -26.35 9.44 42.80
N SER A 139 -25.96 8.30 42.22
CA SER A 139 -25.98 6.94 42.79
C SER A 139 -25.19 6.04 41.83
N GLY A 140 -23.89 5.75 42.04
CA GLY A 140 -23.39 4.59 42.83
C GLY A 140 -23.53 3.29 42.01
N GLY A 141 -22.53 2.85 41.22
CA GLY A 141 -21.43 1.93 41.60
C GLY A 141 -21.85 0.49 41.28
N GLU A 142 -21.16 -0.43 40.59
CA GLU A 142 -19.79 -0.72 40.10
C GLU A 142 -19.99 -1.39 38.70
N TYR A 143 -19.04 -1.57 37.76
CA TYR A 143 -17.82 -2.39 37.78
C TYR A 143 -16.90 -2.00 36.61
N GLY A 144 -15.57 -2.02 36.83
CA GLY A 144 -14.58 -2.26 35.76
C GLY A 144 -13.76 -1.06 35.28
N ALA A 145 -12.73 -0.70 36.04
CA ALA A 145 -11.73 0.29 35.65
C ALA A 145 -10.65 -0.29 34.70
N MET A 146 -10.23 0.50 33.71
CA MET A 146 -8.82 0.73 33.32
C MET A 146 -8.68 2.07 32.55
N PRO A 147 -7.61 2.85 32.74
CA PRO A 147 -7.58 4.28 32.43
C PRO A 147 -7.07 4.62 31.01
N ALA A 148 -7.83 5.41 30.26
CA ALA A 148 -7.35 6.10 29.06
C ALA A 148 -6.79 7.48 29.46
N ALA A 149 -5.49 7.68 29.22
CA ALA A 149 -4.80 8.93 29.44
C ALA A 149 -5.00 9.90 28.26
N GLY A 150 -5.31 11.16 28.59
CA GLY A 150 -4.86 12.35 27.87
C GLY A 150 -5.53 12.68 26.53
N HIS A 151 -6.67 13.36 26.59
CA HIS A 151 -7.14 14.21 25.48
C HIS A 151 -6.92 15.67 25.88
N GLU A 152 -5.80 16.25 25.45
CA GLU A 152 -5.62 17.71 25.49
C GLU A 152 -6.19 18.35 24.22
N ALA A 153 -6.88 19.46 24.46
CA ALA A 153 -7.78 20.16 23.56
C ALA A 153 -7.11 20.76 22.33
N THR A 154 -7.81 20.75 21.20
CA THR A 154 -7.53 21.56 20.02
C THR A 154 -8.28 22.90 20.11
N PRO A 155 -7.63 24.06 19.88
CA PRO A 155 -8.33 25.29 19.57
C PRO A 155 -8.49 25.45 18.05
N ALA A 156 -9.68 25.87 17.64
CA ALA A 156 -10.00 26.28 16.28
C ALA A 156 -9.45 27.69 15.96
N ALA A 157 -8.96 27.91 14.72
CA ALA A 157 -9.22 29.10 13.88
C ALA A 157 -8.26 29.16 12.68
N GLY A 158 -8.78 29.53 11.50
CA GLY A 158 -7.99 30.12 10.42
C GLY A 158 -8.39 29.72 9.00
N HIS A 159 -9.47 30.31 8.48
CA HIS A 159 -9.80 30.34 7.06
C HIS A 159 -9.03 31.48 6.37
N GLU A 160 -8.28 31.24 5.28
CA GLU A 160 -8.02 32.22 4.19
C GLU A 160 -7.66 31.41 2.91
N ALA A 161 -8.57 31.27 1.94
CA ALA A 161 -8.78 32.12 0.77
C ALA A 161 -7.98 31.65 -0.47
N MET A 162 -8.72 31.12 -1.47
CA MET A 162 -8.27 31.03 -2.86
C MET A 162 -8.19 32.43 -3.48
N PRO A 163 -7.37 32.61 -4.54
CA PRO A 163 -7.91 33.23 -5.74
C PRO A 163 -7.62 32.40 -7.00
N ALA A 164 -8.65 32.32 -7.83
CA ALA A 164 -8.60 31.86 -9.21
C ALA A 164 -7.95 32.91 -10.13
N ALA A 165 -7.21 32.47 -11.16
CA ALA A 165 -7.36 32.91 -12.56
C ALA A 165 -6.12 32.57 -13.44
N GLY A 166 -6.34 31.72 -14.45
CA GLY A 166 -6.01 32.00 -15.86
C GLY A 166 -4.55 32.03 -16.33
N HIS A 167 -4.11 30.93 -16.96
CA HIS A 167 -3.46 30.99 -18.28
C HIS A 167 -3.51 29.62 -18.99
N GLU A 168 -4.23 29.58 -20.11
CA GLU A 168 -4.23 28.49 -21.10
C GLU A 168 -3.02 28.62 -22.08
N PRO A 169 -2.74 27.62 -22.95
CA PRO A 169 -1.42 27.03 -23.13
C PRO A 169 -0.66 27.52 -24.38
N ASN A 170 0.66 27.25 -24.44
CA ASN A 170 1.37 27.11 -25.72
C ASN A 170 2.34 25.91 -25.69
N PRO A 171 2.29 24.99 -26.67
CA PRO A 171 3.03 23.73 -26.65
C PRO A 171 4.29 23.80 -27.50
N ALA A 172 5.45 23.53 -26.90
CA ALA A 172 6.64 23.19 -27.67
C ALA A 172 7.69 22.53 -26.76
N ALA A 173 7.74 21.20 -26.78
CA ALA A 173 8.97 20.42 -26.99
C ALA A 173 8.84 18.99 -26.42
N GLY A 174 8.99 18.00 -27.31
CA GLY A 174 9.68 16.73 -27.02
C GLY A 174 8.95 15.74 -26.11
N GLY A 175 8.25 14.78 -26.71
CA GLY A 175 7.59 13.70 -25.98
C GLY A 175 8.53 12.71 -25.28
N ALA A 176 7.98 12.01 -24.29
CA ALA A 176 8.01 10.55 -24.17
C ALA A 176 7.35 10.13 -22.83
N GLY A 177 6.36 9.23 -22.91
CA GLY A 177 6.05 8.26 -21.85
C GLY A 177 5.48 8.80 -20.54
N THR A 178 4.16 8.85 -20.45
CA THR A 178 3.42 8.73 -19.18
C THR A 178 3.77 7.41 -18.48
N HIS A 179 4.63 7.47 -17.46
CA HIS A 179 4.69 6.45 -16.41
C HIS A 179 4.12 7.06 -15.14
N ALA A 180 2.88 6.70 -14.81
CA ALA A 180 2.29 6.98 -13.51
C ALA A 180 3.19 6.35 -12.43
N ALA A 181 3.85 7.17 -11.62
CA ALA A 181 4.70 6.70 -10.53
C ALA A 181 3.84 6.00 -9.45
N PRO A 182 4.27 4.84 -8.92
CA PRO A 182 3.58 4.18 -7.82
C PRO A 182 3.69 5.03 -6.55
N ARG A 183 2.56 5.20 -5.86
CA ARG A 183 2.43 6.01 -4.64
C ARG A 183 3.32 5.45 -3.52
N ALA A 184 4.18 6.29 -2.96
CA ALA A 184 4.93 5.99 -1.75
C ALA A 184 3.97 5.65 -0.60
N ILE A 185 4.25 4.57 0.13
CA ILE A 185 3.43 4.15 1.29
C ILE A 185 3.97 4.88 2.52
N GLN A 186 3.14 5.75 3.09
CA GLN A 186 3.45 6.53 4.29
C GLN A 186 3.14 5.69 5.54
N HIS A 187 4.13 5.47 6.41
CA HIS A 187 3.90 4.81 7.69
C HIS A 187 3.47 5.83 8.76
N PRO A 188 2.64 5.44 9.76
CA PRO A 188 2.16 6.34 10.82
C PRO A 188 3.30 6.95 11.66
N GLU A 189 4.48 6.32 11.65
CA GLU A 189 5.71 6.75 12.30
C GLU A 189 6.46 7.87 11.54
N GLY A 190 5.91 8.37 10.42
CA GLY A 190 6.52 9.41 9.58
C GLY A 190 7.60 8.91 8.62
N THR A 191 7.88 7.60 8.59
CA THR A 191 8.83 6.98 7.67
C THR A 191 8.20 6.77 6.28
N VAL A 192 8.92 7.12 5.22
CA VAL A 192 8.54 6.88 3.82
C VAL A 192 9.35 5.72 3.26
N VAL A 193 8.67 4.73 2.68
CA VAL A 193 9.31 3.67 1.88
C VAL A 193 9.31 4.10 0.41
N ASN A 194 10.51 4.25 -0.15
CA ASN A 194 10.72 4.61 -1.55
C ASN A 194 10.64 3.37 -2.45
N ALA A 195 10.38 3.58 -3.74
CA ALA A 195 10.29 2.50 -4.73
C ALA A 195 11.63 1.76 -4.96
N ASP A 196 12.75 2.36 -4.56
CA ASP A 196 14.09 1.76 -4.58
C ASP A 196 14.39 0.89 -3.35
N GLY A 197 13.42 0.74 -2.43
CA GLY A 197 13.56 -0.03 -1.19
C GLY A 197 14.27 0.71 -0.06
N THR A 198 14.53 2.01 -0.20
CA THR A 198 15.08 2.84 0.89
C THR A 198 13.99 3.36 1.81
N LEU A 199 14.34 3.56 3.08
CA LEU A 199 13.51 4.13 4.14
C LEU A 199 13.99 5.56 4.42
N THR A 200 13.08 6.54 4.31
CA THR A 200 13.32 7.94 4.69
C THR A 200 12.66 8.20 6.02
N TYR A 201 13.42 8.63 7.02
CA TYR A 201 12.93 8.93 8.37
C TYR A 201 12.54 10.41 8.51
N PRO A 202 11.77 10.78 9.57
CA PRO A 202 11.37 12.17 9.82
C PRO A 202 12.53 13.14 10.04
N ASP A 203 13.71 12.64 10.45
CA ASP A 203 14.94 13.40 10.62
C ASP A 203 15.70 13.67 9.31
N GLY A 204 15.14 13.21 8.18
CA GLY A 204 15.76 13.30 6.85
C GLY A 204 16.86 12.26 6.61
N SER A 205 17.10 11.34 7.55
CA SER A 205 18.04 10.25 7.34
C SER A 205 17.46 9.20 6.39
N LEU A 206 18.32 8.64 5.56
CA LEU A 206 18.00 7.55 4.65
C LEU A 206 18.68 6.27 5.14
N ARG A 207 17.98 5.15 5.11
CA ARG A 207 18.56 3.82 5.35
C ARG A 207 18.08 2.82 4.31
N SER A 208 18.87 1.77 4.09
CA SER A 208 18.41 0.62 3.29
C SER A 208 17.39 -0.22 4.07
N ALA A 209 16.57 -0.99 3.36
CA ALA A 209 15.59 -1.93 3.95
C ALA A 209 16.21 -2.97 4.91
N ASP A 210 17.52 -3.23 4.82
CA ASP A 210 18.28 -4.12 5.69
C ASP A 210 18.77 -3.44 7.00
N GLY A 211 18.46 -2.16 7.20
CA GLY A 211 18.87 -1.37 8.36
C GLY A 211 20.29 -0.79 8.26
N SER A 212 21.01 -1.06 7.17
CA SER A 212 22.35 -0.52 6.93
C SER A 212 22.30 0.98 6.64
N PRO A 213 23.20 1.79 7.22
CA PRO A 213 23.28 3.21 6.91
C PRO A 213 23.74 3.40 5.47
N ILE A 214 22.97 4.13 4.65
CA ILE A 214 23.46 4.55 3.34
C ILE A 214 24.35 5.78 3.54
N ASN A 215 25.65 5.62 3.27
CA ASN A 215 26.59 6.73 3.38
C ASN A 215 26.40 7.60 2.13
N VAL A 216 25.59 8.66 2.23
CA VAL A 216 25.42 9.65 1.17
C VAL A 216 26.67 10.55 1.15
N SER A 217 27.80 10.00 0.72
CA SER A 217 28.96 10.80 0.35
C SER A 217 28.62 11.57 -0.93
N GLY A 218 28.05 12.77 -0.74
CA GLY A 218 28.02 13.77 -1.79
C GLY A 218 29.45 14.24 -2.11
N PRO A 219 29.75 14.61 -3.37
CA PRO A 219 31.07 15.11 -3.72
C PRO A 219 31.32 16.45 -3.00
N HIS A 220 32.46 16.54 -2.32
CA HIS A 220 32.96 17.77 -1.70
C HIS A 220 33.10 18.89 -2.76
N PRO A 221 32.61 20.13 -2.49
CA PRO A 221 33.11 21.33 -3.14
C PRO A 221 34.46 21.78 -2.55
#